data_AF-A0A5C6Q1E5-F1
#
_entry.id   AF-A0A5C6Q1E5-F1
#
_cell.length_a   1.000
_cell.length_b   1.000
_cell.length_c   1.000
_cell.angle_alpha   90.00
_cell.angle_beta   90.00
_cell.angle_gamma   90.00
#
_symmetry.space_group_name_H-M   'P 1'
#
loop_
_entity.id
_entity.type
_entity.pdbx_description
1 polymer ?
#
loop_
_entity_poly.entity_id
_entity_poly.type
_entity_poly.pdbx_seq_one_letter_code
_entity_poly.pdbx_strand_id
1 'polypeptide(L)'
;MAADDTTPLGRWLARDDDEEELWRRLAPGPPIDEVARRISAVPRSFLEPGLSVRALVGDVLDELVPDPLAPLSAPARQAAEVAALVDADRHDAARRGAAVALWTWASEDDLGPTDPRLLPWAAARVLAAMAWRLAPVVDPREWLADAERRDEAARTFLFWSGQLPAGEDVATARALLESRDSLRRDQSLGQALEEQRHRVEVLRRLREARAREAAARPGHE
;
A
#
# COMPACT_ATOMS: atom_id res chain seq x y z
N MET A 1 20.69 -5.09 1.60
CA MET A 1 19.90 -6.34 1.68
C MET A 1 18.99 -6.28 0.48
N ALA A 2 19.20 -7.12 -0.55
CA ALA A 2 18.29 -7.13 -1.70
C ALA A 2 16.90 -7.49 -1.17
N ALA A 3 15.87 -6.73 -1.55
CA ALA A 3 14.50 -7.08 -1.17
C ALA A 3 14.19 -8.48 -1.70
N ASP A 4 13.55 -9.32 -0.90
CA ASP A 4 13.09 -10.60 -1.38
C ASP A 4 11.85 -10.36 -2.25
N ASP A 5 12.05 -10.32 -3.56
CA ASP A 5 11.02 -10.11 -4.59
C ASP A 5 9.89 -11.16 -4.55
N THR A 6 10.02 -12.20 -3.73
CA THR A 6 8.95 -13.19 -3.51
C THR A 6 7.90 -12.72 -2.50
N THR A 7 8.21 -11.71 -1.67
CA THR A 7 7.28 -11.12 -0.70
C THR A 7 6.47 -9.98 -1.32
N PRO A 8 5.24 -9.69 -0.83
CA PRO A 8 4.47 -8.55 -1.30
C PRO A 8 5.28 -7.24 -1.22
N LEU A 9 5.88 -6.93 -0.05
CA LEU A 9 6.66 -5.70 0.10
C LEU A 9 7.91 -5.68 -0.79
N GLY A 10 8.56 -6.82 -1.03
CA GLY A 10 9.69 -6.90 -1.97
C GLY A 10 9.27 -6.57 -3.40
N ARG A 11 8.14 -7.10 -3.87
CA ARG A 11 7.57 -6.74 -5.18
C ARG A 11 7.24 -5.26 -5.26
N TRP A 12 6.68 -4.68 -4.20
CA TRP A 12 6.43 -3.23 -4.16
C TRP A 12 7.72 -2.43 -4.33
N LEU A 13 8.77 -2.77 -3.58
CA LEU A 13 10.07 -2.08 -3.66
C LEU A 13 10.74 -2.25 -5.04
N ALA A 14 10.59 -3.40 -5.68
CA ALA A 14 11.14 -3.67 -7.01
C ALA A 14 10.49 -2.84 -8.14
N ARG A 15 9.32 -2.23 -7.90
CA ARG A 15 8.66 -1.37 -8.89
C ARG A 15 9.36 -0.02 -9.08
N ASP A 16 10.06 0.45 -8.07
CA ASP A 16 10.82 1.71 -8.09
C ASP A 16 10.00 2.91 -8.62
N ASP A 17 8.71 2.98 -8.25
CA ASP A 17 7.83 4.09 -8.61
C ASP A 17 8.31 5.39 -7.93
N ASP A 18 8.59 6.45 -8.71
CA ASP A 18 9.07 7.74 -8.19
C ASP A 18 7.95 8.54 -7.49
N GLU A 19 7.92 8.47 -6.15
CA GLU A 19 6.97 9.20 -5.30
C GLU A 19 7.05 10.72 -5.47
N GLU A 20 8.25 11.30 -5.65
CA GLU A 20 8.42 12.75 -5.76
C GLU A 20 7.92 13.28 -7.11
N GLU A 21 8.18 12.54 -8.18
CA GLU A 21 7.62 12.87 -9.49
C GLU A 21 6.09 12.75 -9.50
N LEU A 22 5.54 11.76 -8.77
CA LEU A 22 4.10 11.62 -8.62
C LEU A 22 3.49 12.82 -7.88
N TRP A 23 4.09 13.25 -6.76
CA TRP A 23 3.65 14.45 -6.04
C TRP A 23 3.62 15.70 -6.93
N ARG A 24 4.59 15.86 -7.82
CA ARG A 24 4.66 16.99 -8.77
C ARG A 24 3.55 16.99 -9.83
N ARG A 25 2.93 15.83 -10.08
CA ARG A 25 2.00 15.62 -11.22
C ARG A 25 0.59 15.25 -10.79
N LEU A 26 0.25 15.39 -9.51
CA LEU A 26 -1.10 15.11 -9.03
C LEU A 26 -2.12 16.01 -9.71
N ALA A 27 -3.21 15.40 -10.18
CA ALA A 27 -4.39 16.10 -10.66
C ALA A 27 -5.42 16.24 -9.52
N PRO A 28 -6.39 17.16 -9.62
CA PRO A 28 -7.53 17.17 -8.70
C PRO A 28 -8.29 15.85 -8.73
N GLY A 29 -8.60 15.32 -7.56
CA GLY A 29 -9.43 14.13 -7.33
C GLY A 29 -10.63 14.43 -6.45
N PRO A 30 -11.47 13.41 -6.21
CA PRO A 30 -12.66 13.57 -5.39
C PRO A 30 -12.33 13.84 -3.91
N PRO A 31 -13.34 14.26 -3.12
CA PRO A 31 -13.19 14.38 -1.67
C PRO A 31 -12.75 13.07 -1.02
N ILE A 32 -11.91 13.15 0.01
CA ILE A 32 -11.40 11.95 0.68
C ILE A 32 -12.53 11.10 1.30
N ASP A 33 -13.54 11.75 1.88
CA ASP A 33 -14.70 11.09 2.50
C ASP A 33 -15.51 10.28 1.48
N GLU A 34 -15.51 10.71 0.22
CA GLU A 34 -16.24 10.08 -0.86
C GLU A 34 -15.56 8.77 -1.30
N VAL A 35 -14.22 8.74 -1.30
CA VAL A 35 -13.43 7.52 -1.51
C VAL A 35 -13.51 6.59 -0.29
N ALA A 36 -13.41 7.14 0.92
CA ALA A 36 -13.55 6.38 2.15
C ALA A 36 -14.92 5.69 2.21
N ARG A 37 -16.01 6.38 1.85
CA ARG A 37 -17.36 5.82 1.74
C ARG A 37 -17.42 4.60 0.82
N ARG A 38 -16.78 4.67 -0.36
CA ARG A 38 -16.70 3.53 -1.30
C ARG A 38 -15.95 2.34 -0.71
N ILE A 39 -14.82 2.58 -0.06
CA ILE A 39 -14.04 1.54 0.62
C ILE A 39 -14.87 0.88 1.74
N SER A 40 -15.65 1.65 2.51
CA SER A 40 -16.52 1.08 3.54
C SER A 40 -17.69 0.26 2.98
N ALA A 41 -18.05 0.49 1.72
CA ALA A 41 -19.16 -0.16 1.04
C ALA A 41 -18.75 -1.42 0.24
N VAL A 42 -17.50 -1.86 0.33
CA VAL A 42 -17.00 -3.07 -0.37
C VAL A 42 -17.89 -4.27 -0.02
N PRO A 43 -18.49 -4.94 -1.03
CA PRO A 43 -19.29 -6.13 -0.79
C PRO A 43 -18.44 -7.25 -0.20
N ARG A 44 -19.03 -8.05 0.69
CA ARG A 44 -18.33 -9.15 1.36
C ARG A 44 -17.70 -10.14 0.37
N SER A 45 -18.33 -10.35 -0.79
CA SER A 45 -17.82 -11.21 -1.87
C SER A 45 -16.43 -10.81 -2.38
N PHE A 46 -16.07 -9.52 -2.31
CA PHE A 46 -14.73 -9.03 -2.68
C PHE A 46 -13.64 -9.41 -1.65
N LEU A 47 -14.04 -9.91 -0.47
CA LEU A 47 -13.11 -10.29 0.60
C LEU A 47 -12.99 -11.81 0.77
N GLU A 48 -13.83 -12.58 0.07
CA GLU A 48 -13.89 -14.03 0.21
C GLU A 48 -12.65 -14.72 -0.39
N PRO A 49 -12.16 -15.79 0.26
CA PRO A 49 -11.09 -16.61 -0.31
C PRO A 49 -11.51 -17.18 -1.68
N GLY A 50 -10.64 -17.04 -2.68
CA GLY A 50 -10.88 -17.61 -4.02
C GLY A 50 -11.39 -16.63 -5.07
N LEU A 51 -11.70 -15.38 -4.72
CA LEU A 51 -11.90 -14.31 -5.69
C LEU A 51 -10.67 -14.20 -6.61
N SER A 52 -10.87 -14.16 -7.92
CA SER A 52 -9.78 -13.89 -8.87
C SER A 52 -9.71 -12.39 -9.14
N VAL A 53 -8.61 -11.77 -8.72
CA VAL A 53 -8.36 -10.34 -8.99
C VAL A 53 -8.17 -10.14 -10.49
N ARG A 54 -7.55 -11.10 -11.19
CA ARG A 54 -7.37 -11.02 -12.64
C ARG A 54 -8.70 -10.99 -13.40
N ALA A 55 -9.69 -11.79 -12.99
CA ALA A 55 -11.01 -11.76 -13.59
C ALA A 55 -11.69 -10.40 -13.35
N LEU A 56 -11.65 -9.90 -12.10
CA LEU A 56 -12.20 -8.58 -11.75
C LEU A 56 -11.56 -7.43 -12.53
N VAL A 57 -10.26 -7.49 -12.84
CA VAL A 57 -9.64 -6.47 -13.71
C VAL A 57 -10.32 -6.41 -15.07
N GLY A 58 -10.66 -7.58 -15.65
CA GLY A 58 -11.38 -7.64 -16.92
C GLY A 58 -12.77 -7.02 -16.84
N ASP A 59 -13.50 -7.28 -15.75
CA ASP A 59 -14.86 -6.76 -15.56
C ASP A 59 -14.87 -5.25 -15.27
N VAL A 60 -13.96 -4.77 -14.42
CA VAL A 60 -13.96 -3.40 -13.90
C VAL A 60 -13.28 -2.41 -14.85
N LEU A 61 -12.23 -2.84 -15.55
CA LEU A 61 -11.48 -1.97 -16.47
C LEU A 61 -11.94 -2.11 -17.92
N ASP A 62 -13.11 -2.71 -18.17
CA ASP A 62 -13.66 -2.88 -19.53
C ASP A 62 -13.88 -1.51 -20.21
N GLU A 63 -14.20 -0.47 -19.45
CA GLU A 63 -14.30 0.91 -19.98
C GLU A 63 -12.95 1.47 -20.49
N LEU A 64 -11.81 0.92 -20.03
CA LEU A 64 -10.48 1.23 -20.58
C LEU A 64 -10.20 0.49 -21.89
N VAL A 65 -11.17 -0.26 -22.41
CA VAL A 65 -11.13 -1.00 -23.66
C VAL A 65 -12.23 -0.45 -24.58
N PRO A 66 -11.92 0.56 -25.43
CA PRO A 66 -12.92 1.21 -26.26
C PRO A 66 -13.57 0.31 -27.32
N ASP A 67 -13.02 -0.88 -27.57
CA ASP A 67 -13.54 -1.89 -28.49
C ASP A 67 -13.29 -3.31 -27.91
N PRO A 68 -14.33 -4.13 -27.66
CA PRO A 68 -14.19 -5.47 -27.08
C PRO A 68 -13.36 -6.45 -27.91
N LEU A 69 -13.17 -6.18 -29.21
CA LEU A 69 -12.34 -6.97 -30.11
C LEU A 69 -10.92 -6.40 -30.27
N ALA A 70 -10.67 -5.20 -29.74
CA ALA A 70 -9.35 -4.58 -29.77
C ALA A 70 -8.44 -5.15 -28.67
N PRO A 71 -7.12 -5.11 -28.88
CA PRO A 71 -6.17 -5.42 -27.81
C PRO A 71 -6.40 -4.52 -26.60
N LEU A 72 -6.29 -5.09 -25.40
CA LEU A 72 -6.29 -4.32 -24.15
C LEU A 72 -5.36 -3.11 -24.24
N SER A 73 -5.84 -1.96 -23.76
CA SER A 73 -5.01 -0.76 -23.62
C SER A 73 -3.79 -1.05 -22.72
N ALA A 74 -2.70 -0.30 -22.91
CA ALA A 74 -1.48 -0.53 -22.13
C ALA A 74 -1.72 -0.49 -20.60
N PRO A 75 -2.54 0.44 -20.05
CA PRO A 75 -2.88 0.42 -18.63
C PRO A 75 -3.63 -0.84 -18.18
N ALA A 76 -4.61 -1.31 -18.97
CA ALA A 76 -5.37 -2.51 -18.64
C ALA A 76 -4.50 -3.78 -18.68
N ARG A 77 -3.56 -3.88 -19.63
CA ARG A 77 -2.58 -4.99 -19.66
C ARG A 77 -1.69 -5.00 -18.43
N GLN A 78 -1.12 -3.85 -18.07
CA GLN A 78 -0.26 -3.74 -16.89
C GLN A 78 -1.03 -4.06 -15.60
N ALA A 79 -2.29 -3.64 -15.50
CA ALA A 79 -3.16 -3.99 -14.37
C ALA A 79 -3.41 -5.51 -14.31
N ALA A 80 -3.67 -6.15 -15.45
CA ALA A 80 -3.87 -7.60 -15.52
C ALA A 80 -2.60 -8.39 -15.15
N GLU A 81 -1.42 -7.89 -15.52
CA GLU A 81 -0.12 -8.48 -15.11
C GLU A 81 0.07 -8.42 -13.59
N VAL A 82 -0.17 -7.26 -12.98
CA VAL A 82 -0.14 -7.10 -11.51
C VAL A 82 -1.15 -8.02 -10.84
N ALA A 83 -2.39 -8.08 -11.34
CA ALA A 83 -3.42 -8.94 -10.79
C ALA A 83 -3.08 -10.44 -10.90
N ALA A 84 -2.44 -10.87 -12.00
CA ALA A 84 -1.98 -12.25 -12.16
C ALA A 84 -0.91 -12.62 -11.12
N LEU A 85 0.00 -11.69 -10.81
CA LEU A 85 1.00 -11.87 -9.75
C LEU A 85 0.34 -11.94 -8.37
N VAL A 86 -0.62 -11.04 -8.09
CA VAL A 86 -1.40 -11.06 -6.83
C VAL A 86 -2.14 -12.39 -6.64
N ASP A 87 -2.78 -12.92 -7.69
CA ASP A 87 -3.49 -14.20 -7.61
C ASP A 87 -2.54 -15.39 -7.38
N ALA A 88 -1.31 -15.33 -7.92
CA ALA A 88 -0.28 -16.37 -7.77
C ALA A 88 0.32 -16.41 -6.35
N ASP A 89 0.36 -15.27 -5.67
CA ASP A 89 1.12 -15.06 -4.43
C ASP A 89 0.58 -15.75 -3.18
N ARG A 90 -0.60 -16.38 -3.23
CA ARG A 90 -1.30 -17.01 -2.07
C ARG A 90 -1.37 -16.14 -0.80
N HIS A 91 -1.16 -14.83 -0.92
CA HIS A 91 -1.28 -13.87 0.16
C HIS A 91 -2.68 -13.27 0.14
N ASP A 92 -3.56 -13.80 1.00
CA ASP A 92 -4.96 -13.38 1.08
C ASP A 92 -5.14 -11.87 1.28
N ALA A 93 -4.29 -11.23 2.10
CA ALA A 93 -4.34 -9.79 2.32
C ALA A 93 -4.07 -9.02 1.03
N ALA A 94 -3.04 -9.39 0.26
CA ALA A 94 -2.71 -8.74 -1.01
C ALA A 94 -3.87 -8.83 -2.02
N ARG A 95 -4.49 -10.02 -2.11
CA ARG A 95 -5.67 -10.26 -2.94
C ARG A 95 -6.84 -9.35 -2.54
N ARG A 96 -7.16 -9.27 -1.25
CA ARG A 96 -8.21 -8.37 -0.75
C ARG A 96 -7.88 -6.91 -1.00
N GLY A 97 -6.62 -6.51 -0.85
CA GLY A 97 -6.17 -5.14 -1.11
C GLY A 97 -6.43 -4.72 -2.56
N ALA A 98 -6.05 -5.59 -3.50
CA ALA A 98 -6.36 -5.38 -4.93
C ALA A 98 -7.87 -5.37 -5.19
N ALA A 99 -8.63 -6.28 -4.57
CA ALA A 99 -10.08 -6.35 -4.73
C ALA A 99 -10.79 -5.07 -4.24
N VAL A 100 -10.37 -4.51 -3.10
CA VAL A 100 -10.90 -3.24 -2.59
C VAL A 100 -10.63 -2.10 -3.57
N ALA A 101 -9.45 -2.05 -4.19
CA ALA A 101 -9.14 -1.05 -5.22
C ALA A 101 -10.06 -1.18 -6.43
N LEU A 102 -10.28 -2.41 -6.92
CA LEU A 102 -11.18 -2.68 -8.05
C LEU A 102 -12.63 -2.31 -7.73
N TRP A 103 -13.12 -2.67 -6.55
CA TRP A 103 -14.43 -2.22 -6.09
C TRP A 103 -14.52 -0.69 -6.07
N THR A 104 -13.47 0.00 -5.64
CA THR A 104 -13.51 1.47 -5.53
C THR A 104 -13.77 2.13 -6.89
N TRP A 105 -13.20 1.61 -7.98
CA TRP A 105 -13.56 2.05 -9.34
C TRP A 105 -14.95 1.54 -9.77
N ALA A 106 -15.23 0.24 -9.58
CA ALA A 106 -16.50 -0.37 -10.01
C ALA A 106 -17.73 0.23 -9.33
N SER A 107 -17.56 0.75 -8.11
CA SER A 107 -18.64 1.31 -7.30
C SER A 107 -19.26 2.58 -7.89
N GLU A 108 -18.71 3.15 -8.97
CA GLU A 108 -19.38 4.25 -9.68
C GLU A 108 -20.75 3.83 -10.24
N ASP A 109 -20.92 2.56 -10.60
CA ASP A 109 -22.21 2.02 -11.09
C ASP A 109 -23.27 1.97 -9.99
N ASP A 110 -22.86 1.66 -8.75
CA ASP A 110 -23.78 1.46 -7.61
C ASP A 110 -23.94 2.72 -6.76
N LEU A 111 -22.89 3.52 -6.60
CA LEU A 111 -22.81 4.68 -5.69
C LEU A 111 -22.77 6.02 -6.43
N GLY A 112 -22.84 5.97 -7.76
CA GLY A 112 -22.73 7.13 -8.65
C GLY A 112 -21.27 7.54 -8.90
N PRO A 113 -21.04 8.30 -9.99
CA PRO A 113 -19.71 8.77 -10.35
C PRO A 113 -19.16 9.74 -9.30
N THR A 114 -17.85 9.76 -9.17
CA THR A 114 -17.14 10.77 -8.39
C THR A 114 -16.96 12.08 -9.18
N ASP A 115 -16.84 13.20 -8.47
CA ASP A 115 -16.50 14.50 -9.07
C ASP A 115 -15.35 15.18 -8.28
N PRO A 116 -14.17 15.39 -8.88
CA PRO A 116 -13.69 14.83 -10.16
C PRO A 116 -13.72 13.29 -10.21
N ARG A 117 -13.83 12.71 -11.42
CA ARG A 117 -13.86 11.25 -11.63
C ARG A 117 -12.57 10.56 -11.15
N LEU A 118 -12.70 9.33 -10.67
CA LEU A 118 -11.56 8.46 -10.42
C LEU A 118 -10.87 8.10 -11.72
N LEU A 119 -9.54 8.03 -11.66
CA LEU A 119 -8.70 7.82 -12.84
C LEU A 119 -8.16 6.38 -12.91
N PRO A 120 -8.69 5.52 -13.79
CA PRO A 120 -8.26 4.12 -13.87
C PRO A 120 -6.98 3.92 -14.69
N TRP A 121 -6.44 4.96 -15.37
CA TRP A 121 -5.20 4.84 -16.16
C TRP A 121 -3.96 4.47 -15.31
N ALA A 122 -4.02 4.69 -14.00
CA ALA A 122 -2.99 4.31 -13.04
C ALA A 122 -3.28 2.95 -12.35
N ALA A 123 -4.21 2.15 -12.89
CA ALA A 123 -4.71 0.93 -12.24
C ALA A 123 -3.61 -0.02 -11.79
N ALA A 124 -2.60 -0.30 -12.63
CA ALA A 124 -1.50 -1.18 -12.27
C ALA A 124 -0.75 -0.73 -11.00
N ARG A 125 -0.51 0.58 -10.88
CA ARG A 125 0.20 1.18 -9.75
C ARG A 125 -0.64 1.17 -8.49
N VAL A 126 -1.93 1.52 -8.61
CA VAL A 126 -2.87 1.47 -7.48
C VAL A 126 -3.07 0.04 -6.99
N LEU A 127 -3.26 -0.93 -7.89
CA LEU A 127 -3.35 -2.36 -7.53
C LEU A 127 -2.11 -2.82 -6.76
N ALA A 128 -0.92 -2.47 -7.26
CA ALA A 128 0.33 -2.79 -6.59
C ALA A 128 0.43 -2.11 -5.22
N ALA A 129 0.08 -0.83 -5.09
CA ALA A 129 0.13 -0.13 -3.80
C ALA A 129 -0.84 -0.76 -2.79
N MET A 130 -2.07 -1.02 -3.18
CA MET A 130 -3.06 -1.59 -2.26
C MET A 130 -2.71 -3.04 -1.89
N ALA A 131 -2.25 -3.86 -2.85
CA ALA A 131 -1.96 -5.27 -2.62
C ALA A 131 -0.60 -5.53 -1.94
N TRP A 132 0.44 -4.81 -2.35
CA TRP A 132 1.83 -5.13 -2.00
C TRP A 132 2.47 -4.16 -1.02
N ARG A 133 1.94 -2.94 -0.89
CA ARG A 133 2.43 -1.93 0.06
C ARG A 133 1.58 -1.87 1.32
N LEU A 134 0.26 -1.67 1.18
CA LEU A 134 -0.62 -1.42 2.33
C LEU A 134 -1.18 -2.70 2.96
N ALA A 135 -1.75 -3.61 2.16
CA ALA A 135 -2.37 -4.82 2.70
C ALA A 135 -1.45 -5.72 3.55
N PRO A 136 -0.12 -5.79 3.33
CA PRO A 136 0.76 -6.55 4.20
C PRO A 136 0.94 -5.96 5.61
N VAL A 137 0.68 -4.67 5.80
CA VAL A 137 0.84 -3.99 7.10
C VAL A 137 -0.50 -3.69 7.79
N VAL A 138 -1.58 -3.55 7.03
CA VAL A 138 -2.94 -3.35 7.57
C VAL A 138 -3.89 -4.27 6.79
N ASP A 139 -4.54 -5.23 7.48
CA ASP A 139 -5.48 -6.14 6.81
C ASP A 139 -6.61 -5.32 6.16
N PRO A 140 -6.97 -5.58 4.87
CA PRO A 140 -8.03 -4.83 4.20
C PRO A 140 -9.39 -4.83 4.90
N ARG A 141 -9.67 -5.80 5.77
CA ARG A 141 -10.88 -5.79 6.62
C ARG A 141 -10.89 -4.62 7.60
N GLU A 142 -9.73 -4.18 8.07
CA GLU A 142 -9.62 -3.00 8.92
C GLU A 142 -9.91 -1.72 8.14
N TRP A 143 -9.60 -1.65 6.85
CA TRP A 143 -9.96 -0.50 6.02
C TRP A 143 -11.49 -0.32 5.94
N LEU A 144 -12.24 -1.41 6.00
CA LEU A 144 -13.70 -1.38 6.05
C LEU A 144 -14.24 -1.01 7.43
N ALA A 145 -13.59 -1.48 8.51
CA ALA A 145 -14.13 -1.37 9.87
C ALA A 145 -13.67 -0.12 10.63
N ASP A 146 -12.42 0.28 10.47
CA ASP A 146 -11.76 1.34 11.23
C ASP A 146 -11.63 2.62 10.41
N ALA A 147 -12.03 3.76 10.98
CA ALA A 147 -12.05 5.03 10.25
C ALA A 147 -10.65 5.55 9.92
N GLU A 148 -9.65 5.34 10.79
CA GLU A 148 -8.27 5.75 10.53
C GLU A 148 -7.63 4.87 9.44
N ARG A 149 -7.85 3.55 9.48
CA ARG A 149 -7.37 2.64 8.43
C ARG A 149 -8.04 2.88 7.09
N ARG A 150 -9.31 3.29 7.12
CA ARG A 150 -10.05 3.69 5.92
C ARG A 150 -9.50 4.97 5.30
N ASP A 151 -9.22 5.98 6.10
CA ASP A 151 -8.59 7.24 5.66
C ASP A 151 -7.21 6.94 5.03
N GLU A 152 -6.39 6.11 5.68
CA GLU A 152 -5.10 5.66 5.14
C GLU A 152 -5.23 4.96 3.78
N ALA A 153 -6.18 4.02 3.65
CA ALA A 153 -6.44 3.31 2.40
C ALA A 153 -6.96 4.25 1.30
N ALA A 154 -7.86 5.17 1.63
CA ALA A 154 -8.42 6.14 0.68
C ALA A 154 -7.33 7.11 0.17
N ARG A 155 -6.47 7.62 1.06
CA ARG A 155 -5.35 8.50 0.70
C ARG A 155 -4.31 7.76 -0.14
N THR A 156 -4.00 6.51 0.21
CA THR A 156 -3.11 5.64 -0.56
C THR A 156 -3.67 5.42 -1.96
N PHE A 157 -4.95 5.09 -2.08
CA PHE A 157 -5.63 4.89 -3.37
C PHE A 157 -5.56 6.15 -4.26
N LEU A 158 -5.93 7.31 -3.73
CA LEU A 158 -5.89 8.58 -4.48
C LEU A 158 -4.47 8.99 -4.88
N PHE A 159 -3.52 8.92 -3.95
CA PHE A 159 -2.13 9.28 -4.25
C PHE A 159 -1.60 8.44 -5.41
N TRP A 160 -1.76 7.11 -5.33
CA TRP A 160 -1.29 6.20 -6.37
C TRP A 160 -2.14 6.24 -7.65
N SER A 161 -3.38 6.75 -7.61
CA SER A 161 -4.16 7.07 -8.81
C SER A 161 -3.67 8.35 -9.50
N GLY A 162 -2.75 9.10 -8.87
CA GLY A 162 -2.25 10.38 -9.35
C GLY A 162 -3.20 11.54 -9.05
N GLN A 163 -3.99 11.41 -7.98
CA GLN A 163 -5.01 12.38 -7.62
C GLN A 163 -4.81 12.96 -6.20
N LEU A 164 -5.11 14.25 -6.07
CA LEU A 164 -5.11 15.00 -4.83
C LEU A 164 -6.55 15.05 -4.27
N PRO A 165 -6.78 14.80 -2.98
CA PRO A 165 -8.12 14.94 -2.40
C PRO A 165 -8.68 16.35 -2.60
N ALA A 166 -9.97 16.45 -2.93
CA ALA A 166 -10.62 17.75 -3.11
C ALA A 166 -10.52 18.61 -1.84
N GLY A 167 -10.11 19.87 -2.00
CA GLY A 167 -9.97 20.83 -0.90
C GLY A 167 -8.64 20.76 -0.15
N GLU A 168 -7.76 19.83 -0.48
CA GLU A 168 -6.39 19.76 0.05
C GLU A 168 -5.40 20.34 -0.96
N ASP A 169 -4.34 21.00 -0.49
CA ASP A 169 -3.16 21.30 -1.31
C ASP A 169 -2.12 20.17 -1.19
N VAL A 170 -1.10 20.19 -2.06
CA VAL A 170 -0.06 19.15 -2.09
C VAL A 170 0.65 19.01 -0.74
N ALA A 171 0.93 20.11 -0.06
CA ALA A 171 1.61 20.09 1.23
C ALA A 171 0.76 19.42 2.31
N THR A 172 -0.53 19.76 2.37
CA THR A 172 -1.50 19.19 3.32
C THR A 172 -1.72 17.71 3.05
N ALA A 173 -1.98 17.33 1.80
CA ALA A 173 -2.22 15.93 1.44
C ALA A 173 -1.00 15.06 1.73
N ARG A 174 0.21 15.57 1.46
CA ARG A 174 1.47 14.89 1.80
C ARG A 174 1.62 14.71 3.30
N ALA A 175 1.48 15.79 4.08
CA ALA A 175 1.58 15.70 5.54
C ALA A 175 0.57 14.72 6.14
N LEU A 176 -0.67 14.71 5.63
CA LEU A 176 -1.71 13.81 6.10
C LEU A 176 -1.42 12.35 5.70
N LEU A 177 -1.03 12.08 4.44
CA LEU A 177 -0.63 10.73 4.02
C LEU A 177 0.55 10.22 4.86
N GLU A 178 1.59 11.04 5.04
CA GLU A 178 2.76 10.70 5.87
C GLU A 178 2.38 10.42 7.32
N SER A 179 1.47 11.22 7.88
CA SER A 179 1.00 11.02 9.26
C SER A 179 0.26 9.71 9.44
N ARG A 180 -0.42 9.20 8.39
CA ARG A 180 -1.25 7.98 8.40
C ARG A 180 -0.52 6.72 7.99
N ASP A 181 0.61 6.85 7.30
CA ASP A 181 1.33 5.74 6.65
C ASP A 181 1.89 4.71 7.65
N SER A 182 1.16 3.63 7.84
CA SER A 182 1.49 2.52 8.74
C SER A 182 2.79 1.84 8.35
N LEU A 183 3.09 1.74 7.05
CA LEU A 183 4.34 1.15 6.60
C LEU A 183 5.54 1.99 7.08
N ARG A 184 5.47 3.32 6.97
CA ARG A 184 6.52 4.21 7.47
C ARG A 184 6.62 4.17 9.00
N ARG A 185 5.48 4.11 9.70
CA ARG A 185 5.44 3.94 11.17
C ARG A 185 6.11 2.63 11.59
N ASP A 186 5.79 1.51 10.95
CA ASP A 186 6.37 0.19 11.23
C ASP A 186 7.87 0.15 10.95
N GLN A 187 8.32 0.76 9.84
CA GLN A 187 9.75 0.90 9.53
C GLN A 187 10.49 1.70 10.61
N SER A 188 9.91 2.82 11.05
CA SER A 188 10.49 3.64 12.12
C SER A 188 10.59 2.86 13.44
N LEU A 189 9.54 2.12 13.80
CA LEU A 189 9.54 1.24 14.98
C LEU A 189 10.60 0.12 14.87
N GLY A 190 10.71 -0.50 13.70
CA GLY A 190 11.74 -1.52 13.42
C GLY A 190 13.15 -0.98 13.60
N GLN A 191 13.46 0.18 13.02
CA GLN A 191 14.76 0.85 13.17
C GLN A 191 15.06 1.20 14.64
N ALA A 192 14.07 1.72 15.38
CA ALA A 192 14.24 2.04 16.80
C ALA A 192 14.53 0.78 17.66
N LEU A 193 13.88 -0.35 17.35
CA LEU A 193 14.13 -1.63 18.01
C LEU A 193 15.52 -2.17 17.71
N GLU A 194 15.99 -2.06 16.46
CA GLU A 194 17.35 -2.46 16.07
C GLU A 194 18.41 -1.61 16.79
N GLU A 195 18.21 -0.30 16.86
CA GLU A 195 19.12 0.60 17.59
C GLU A 195 19.16 0.25 19.09
N GLN A 196 18.01 -0.03 19.70
CA GLN A 196 17.96 -0.43 21.10
C GLN A 196 18.68 -1.77 21.35
N ARG A 197 18.50 -2.76 20.47
CA ARG A 197 19.23 -4.04 20.52
C ARG A 197 20.74 -3.82 20.42
N HIS A 198 21.17 -2.95 19.50
CA HIS A 198 22.58 -2.60 19.34
C HIS A 198 23.16 -1.95 20.62
N ARG A 199 22.47 -0.99 21.22
CA ARG A 199 22.89 -0.34 22.47
C ARG A 199 23.05 -1.33 23.63
N VAL A 200 22.09 -2.26 23.78
CA VAL A 200 22.14 -3.32 24.81
C VAL A 200 23.35 -4.23 24.60
N GLU A 201 23.63 -4.62 23.35
CA GLU A 201 24.78 -5.47 23.00
C GLU A 201 26.11 -4.76 23.27
N VAL A 202 26.24 -3.46 22.95
CA VAL A 202 27.43 -2.67 23.27
C VAL A 202 27.66 -2.60 24.79
N LEU A 203 26.61 -2.34 25.58
CA LEU A 203 26.71 -2.31 27.03
C LEU A 203 27.12 -3.68 27.60
N ARG A 204 26.60 -4.78 27.03
CA ARG A 204 27.01 -6.15 27.40
C ARG A 204 28.51 -6.35 27.16
N ARG A 205 29.00 -6.01 25.95
CA ARG A 205 30.43 -6.12 25.60
C ARG A 205 31.32 -5.28 26.50
N LEU A 206 30.91 -4.07 26.84
CA LEU A 206 31.65 -3.18 27.76
C LEU A 206 31.72 -3.76 29.17
N ARG A 207 30.63 -4.33 29.69
CA ARG A 207 30.62 -5.01 31.00
C ARG A 207 31.53 -6.23 31.00
N GLU A 208 31.49 -7.05 29.94
CA GLU A 208 32.36 -8.22 29.79
C GLU A 208 33.84 -7.85 29.63
N ALA A 209 34.15 -6.74 28.95
CA ALA A 209 35.52 -6.21 28.87
C ALA A 209 36.02 -5.76 30.25
N ARG A 210 35.22 -4.97 30.99
CA ARG A 210 35.55 -4.52 32.35
C ARG A 210 35.72 -5.67 33.32
N ALA A 211 34.87 -6.69 33.25
CA ALA A 211 34.98 -7.88 34.09
C ALA A 211 36.27 -8.67 33.80
N ARG A 212 36.65 -8.79 32.52
CA ARG A 212 37.91 -9.41 32.12
C ARG A 212 39.13 -8.62 32.58
N GLU A 213 39.10 -7.29 32.47
CA GLU A 213 40.18 -6.42 32.97
C GLU A 213 40.33 -6.49 34.50
N ALA A 214 39.21 -6.54 35.24
CA ALA A 214 39.23 -6.70 36.69
C ALA A 214 39.78 -8.07 37.12
N ALA A 215 39.41 -9.15 36.43
CA ALA A 215 39.95 -10.49 36.68
C ALA A 215 41.42 -10.64 36.26
N ALA A 216 41.87 -9.85 35.29
CA ALA A 216 43.26 -9.86 34.78
C ALA A 216 44.22 -8.95 35.57
N ARG A 217 43.75 -8.23 36.60
CA ARG A 217 44.60 -7.57 37.60
C ARG A 217 44.71 -8.46 38.84
N PRO A 218 45.78 -9.27 39.00
CA PRO A 218 46.08 -9.91 40.27
C PRO A 218 46.39 -8.82 41.30
N GLY A 219 45.87 -8.97 42.51
CA GLY A 219 46.25 -8.13 43.65
C GLY A 219 47.75 -8.19 43.85
N HIS A 220 48.43 -7.07 43.63
CA HIS A 220 49.73 -6.81 44.22
C HIS A 220 49.50 -6.46 45.69
N GLU A 221 49.50 -7.48 46.55
CA GLU A 221 49.92 -7.40 47.95
C GLU A 221 51.14 -8.28 48.13
#